data_AF-A0A0J1LAV6-F1
#
_entry.id   AF-A0A0J1LAV6-F1
#
_cell.length_a   1.000
_cell.length_b   1.000
_cell.length_c   1.000
_cell.angle_alpha   90.00
_cell.angle_beta   90.00
_cell.angle_gamma   90.00
#
_symmetry.space_group_name_H-M   'P 1'
#
loop_
_entity.id
_entity.type
_entity.pdbx_description
1 polymer ?
#
loop_
_entity_poly.entity_id
_entity_poly.type
_entity_poly.pdbx_seq_one_letter_code
_entity_poly.pdbx_strand_id
1 'polypeptide(L)'
;MSPFIEQLTSDQEKEMKRQLDIYRQGVQDIIPTEELAEKIAKSLVTNTPLKVKLGLDPSAPDVHLGHTVVLNKLRQFQENGHTIQLIIGDFTGKIGDPTGKSSARKQLTDEEVKENAKTYFEQFGKVLDMEKVELHYNSKWLSSLSFEDVIGLAGKITVARLLERDDFEERLAYGKSISLHEFFYPLMQGYDSVMLEADIELGGTDQHFNILMGRHYQEKFGKEKQIAILMPLLEGLDGVEKMSKSKHNYIGIDENPNEMYGKAMSIPDPLMSKYFELITDLEPAEITQIKKELHTGSLHPRDAKMLLARTIVRMYHGEEAAEKAEQQFITIFQKGSLPEDIPTVKWTGKNPESLVQLLVDLHLLTSKSEARRMIQNGGIRINGEKVEEMDLEVSINKELIIQVGKRKFVKLFSE
;
A
#
# COMPACT_ATOMS: atom_id res chain seq x y z
N MET A 1 17.18 -31.85 15.17
CA MET A 1 16.18 -31.86 14.08
C MET A 1 14.82 -31.66 14.73
N SER A 2 13.93 -30.88 14.09
CA SER A 2 12.62 -30.54 14.66
C SER A 2 11.76 -31.79 14.79
N PRO A 3 11.12 -32.04 15.95
CA PRO A 3 10.33 -33.26 16.16
C PRO A 3 9.16 -33.40 15.18
N PHE A 4 8.63 -32.30 14.65
CA PHE A 4 7.52 -32.34 13.69
C PHE A 4 7.96 -32.62 12.27
N ILE A 5 9.14 -32.15 11.85
CA ILE A 5 9.65 -32.38 10.49
C ILE A 5 9.92 -33.87 10.26
N GLU A 6 10.43 -34.57 11.27
CA GLU A 6 10.69 -36.02 11.21
C GLU A 6 9.40 -36.87 11.15
N GLN A 7 8.25 -36.30 11.50
CA GLN A 7 6.95 -36.97 11.50
C GLN A 7 6.17 -36.81 10.19
N LEU A 8 6.67 -35.99 9.25
CA LEU A 8 5.97 -35.72 7.99
C LEU A 8 5.93 -36.97 7.11
N THR A 9 4.76 -37.23 6.53
CA THR A 9 4.66 -38.16 5.39
C THR A 9 5.32 -37.55 4.16
N SER A 10 5.61 -38.36 3.13
CA SER A 10 6.19 -37.85 1.87
C SER A 10 5.32 -36.76 1.21
N ASP A 11 3.99 -36.86 1.33
CA ASP A 11 3.09 -35.85 0.77
C ASP A 11 3.06 -34.58 1.62
N GLN A 12 3.10 -34.70 2.95
CA GLN A 12 3.22 -33.54 3.84
C GLN A 12 4.57 -32.84 3.68
N GLU A 13 5.65 -33.56 3.40
CA GLU A 13 6.97 -32.95 3.13
C GLU A 13 6.95 -32.12 1.84
N LYS A 14 6.28 -32.61 0.78
CA LYS A 14 6.09 -31.85 -0.47
C LYS A 14 5.23 -30.61 -0.23
N GLU A 15 4.15 -30.76 0.53
CA GLU A 15 3.25 -29.65 0.85
C GLU A 15 3.93 -28.59 1.71
N MET A 16 4.71 -29.00 2.72
CA MET A 16 5.53 -28.08 3.53
C MET A 16 6.50 -27.28 2.65
N LYS A 17 7.19 -27.94 1.71
CA LYS A 17 8.12 -27.25 0.78
C LYS A 17 7.37 -26.26 -0.12
N ARG A 18 6.22 -26.65 -0.67
CA ARG A 18 5.36 -25.77 -1.47
C ARG A 18 4.95 -24.52 -0.70
N GLN A 19 4.42 -24.68 0.52
CA GLN A 19 4.02 -23.55 1.35
C GLN A 19 5.21 -22.66 1.72
N LEU A 20 6.37 -23.26 2.04
CA LEU A 20 7.58 -22.52 2.37
C LEU A 20 8.07 -21.66 1.21
N ASP A 21 8.03 -22.18 -0.02
CA ASP A 21 8.41 -21.44 -1.23
C ASP A 21 7.46 -20.25 -1.47
N ILE A 22 6.15 -20.47 -1.34
CA ILE A 22 5.13 -19.42 -1.44
C ILE A 22 5.34 -18.35 -0.38
N TYR A 23 5.52 -18.75 0.89
CA TYR A 23 5.65 -17.81 1.99
C TYR A 23 6.94 -17.00 1.92
N ARG A 24 8.04 -17.56 1.41
CA ARG A 24 9.32 -16.85 1.21
C ARG A 24 9.31 -15.85 0.05
N GLN A 25 8.45 -16.05 -0.93
CA GLN A 25 8.42 -15.18 -2.11
C GLN A 25 8.06 -13.74 -1.75
N GLY A 26 8.86 -12.79 -2.25
CA GLY A 26 8.66 -11.35 -2.06
C GLY A 26 8.86 -10.83 -0.64
N VAL A 27 9.30 -11.68 0.30
CA VAL A 27 9.53 -11.30 1.69
C VAL A 27 10.89 -10.60 1.82
N GLN A 28 10.94 -9.52 2.61
CA GLN A 28 12.19 -8.84 2.94
C GLN A 28 12.96 -9.60 4.02
N ASP A 29 12.26 -10.03 5.08
CA ASP A 29 12.87 -10.77 6.18
C ASP A 29 11.88 -11.72 6.88
N ILE A 30 12.40 -12.83 7.40
CA ILE A 30 11.67 -13.83 8.20
C ILE A 30 12.48 -14.09 9.46
N ILE A 31 11.92 -13.74 10.62
CA ILE A 31 12.64 -13.78 11.88
C ILE A 31 11.92 -14.72 12.88
N PRO A 32 12.57 -15.84 13.25
CA PRO A 32 13.76 -16.45 12.66
C PRO A 32 13.37 -17.33 11.48
N THR A 33 14.24 -17.38 10.47
CA THR A 33 13.95 -18.02 9.18
C THR A 33 13.80 -19.54 9.33
N GLU A 34 14.54 -20.15 10.26
CA GLU A 34 14.56 -21.59 10.51
C GLU A 34 13.29 -22.11 11.19
N GLU A 35 12.62 -21.31 12.02
CA GLU A 35 11.41 -21.74 12.74
C GLU A 35 10.18 -21.84 11.82
N LEU A 36 10.20 -21.21 10.63
CA LEU A 36 9.03 -21.20 9.73
C LEU A 36 8.66 -22.59 9.22
N ALA A 37 9.66 -23.34 8.77
CA ALA A 37 9.45 -24.73 8.33
C ALA A 37 8.90 -25.59 9.47
N GLU A 38 9.35 -25.35 10.71
CA GLU A 38 8.88 -26.08 11.88
C GLU A 38 7.41 -25.79 12.21
N LYS A 39 6.98 -24.52 12.13
CA LYS A 39 5.56 -24.15 12.34
C LYS A 39 4.65 -24.74 11.27
N ILE A 40 5.08 -24.72 10.00
CA ILE A 40 4.32 -25.36 8.91
C ILE A 40 4.23 -26.86 9.15
N ALA A 41 5.35 -27.52 9.48
CA ALA A 41 5.38 -28.94 9.78
C ALA A 41 4.46 -29.31 10.95
N LYS A 42 4.51 -28.54 12.04
CA LYS A 42 3.60 -28.68 13.19
C LYS A 42 2.13 -28.56 12.76
N SER A 43 1.79 -27.56 11.94
CA SER A 43 0.43 -27.37 11.42
C SER A 43 -0.05 -28.57 10.61
N LEU A 44 0.78 -29.09 9.70
CA LEU A 44 0.45 -30.25 8.86
C LEU A 44 0.32 -31.55 9.65
N VAL A 45 1.21 -31.80 10.62
CA VAL A 45 1.19 -33.03 11.43
C VAL A 45 0.00 -33.04 12.39
N THR A 46 -0.30 -31.90 13.00
CA THR A 46 -1.39 -31.78 14.00
C THR A 46 -2.74 -31.44 13.38
N ASN A 47 -2.78 -31.16 12.07
CA ASN A 47 -3.94 -30.63 11.36
C ASN A 47 -4.56 -29.39 12.05
N THR A 48 -3.70 -28.55 12.64
CA THR A 48 -4.10 -27.33 13.36
C THR A 48 -3.64 -26.11 12.56
N PRO A 49 -4.55 -25.24 12.12
CA PRO A 49 -4.21 -23.99 11.44
C PRO A 49 -3.26 -23.10 12.27
N LEU A 50 -2.27 -22.50 11.61
CA LEU A 50 -1.50 -21.41 12.20
C LEU A 50 -2.38 -20.17 12.37
N LYS A 51 -2.12 -19.40 13.42
CA LYS A 51 -2.73 -18.08 13.64
C LYS A 51 -1.83 -16.98 13.09
N VAL A 52 -2.28 -16.31 12.03
CA VAL A 52 -1.51 -15.28 11.31
C VAL A 52 -2.10 -13.90 11.59
N LYS A 53 -1.38 -13.11 12.40
CA LYS A 53 -1.76 -11.78 12.85
C LYS A 53 -1.35 -10.70 11.85
N LEU A 54 -2.23 -9.72 11.63
CA LEU A 54 -1.90 -8.41 11.06
C LEU A 54 -2.61 -7.30 11.86
N GLY A 55 -1.82 -6.35 12.36
CA GLY A 55 -2.32 -5.14 13.00
C GLY A 55 -2.67 -4.07 11.96
N LEU A 56 -3.79 -3.38 12.18
CA LEU A 56 -4.33 -2.36 11.28
C LEU A 56 -4.59 -1.07 12.05
N ASP A 57 -4.06 0.02 11.50
CA ASP A 57 -4.29 1.39 11.95
C ASP A 57 -5.14 2.11 10.88
N PRO A 58 -6.49 2.13 11.01
CA PRO A 58 -7.38 2.76 10.03
C PRO A 58 -7.32 4.30 10.15
N SER A 59 -6.20 4.85 9.69
CA SER A 59 -5.89 6.29 9.75
C SER A 59 -6.48 7.09 8.60
N ALA A 60 -6.96 6.41 7.55
CA ALA A 60 -7.68 6.94 6.40
C ALA A 60 -8.76 5.93 5.99
N PRO A 61 -9.73 6.28 5.11
CA PRO A 61 -10.81 5.35 4.72
C PRO A 61 -10.47 4.38 3.57
N ASP A 62 -9.67 4.79 2.59
CA ASP A 62 -9.36 3.92 1.42
C ASP A 62 -8.03 3.13 1.52
N VAL A 63 -8.02 1.97 0.89
CA VAL A 63 -6.89 1.06 0.78
C VAL A 63 -6.23 1.26 -0.59
N HIS A 64 -4.91 1.04 -0.65
CA HIS A 64 -4.10 1.19 -1.86
C HIS A 64 -3.13 0.03 -2.02
N LEU A 65 -2.51 -0.13 -3.19
CA LEU A 65 -1.63 -1.26 -3.49
C LEU A 65 -0.48 -1.46 -2.50
N GLY A 66 0.02 -0.38 -1.88
CA GLY A 66 1.00 -0.50 -0.79
C GLY A 66 0.50 -1.34 0.41
N HIS A 67 -0.79 -1.26 0.75
CA HIS A 67 -1.40 -2.10 1.79
C HIS A 67 -1.60 -3.54 1.31
N THR A 68 -1.88 -3.75 0.02
CA THR A 68 -2.15 -5.09 -0.49
C THR A 68 -0.94 -6.00 -0.51
N VAL A 69 0.28 -5.46 -0.41
CA VAL A 69 1.50 -6.27 -0.26
C VAL A 69 1.39 -7.25 0.92
N VAL A 70 1.00 -6.75 2.10
CA VAL A 70 0.82 -7.61 3.28
C VAL A 70 -0.47 -8.43 3.20
N LEU A 71 -1.54 -7.90 2.58
CA LEU A 71 -2.81 -8.62 2.43
C LEU A 71 -2.71 -9.80 1.47
N ASN A 72 -1.95 -9.68 0.38
CA ASN A 72 -1.67 -10.78 -0.53
C ASN A 72 -0.91 -11.90 0.18
N LYS A 73 0.05 -11.55 1.06
CA LYS A 73 0.72 -12.55 1.90
C LYS A 73 -0.26 -13.23 2.87
N LEU A 74 -1.16 -12.48 3.51
CA LEU A 74 -2.24 -13.09 4.33
C LEU A 74 -3.12 -14.03 3.51
N ARG A 75 -3.50 -13.63 2.29
CA ARG A 75 -4.31 -14.44 1.38
C ARG A 75 -3.66 -15.79 1.11
N GLN A 76 -2.34 -15.82 0.88
CA GLN A 76 -1.60 -17.08 0.71
C GLN A 76 -1.71 -18.00 1.95
N PHE A 77 -1.63 -17.45 3.16
CA PHE A 77 -1.85 -18.23 4.38
C PHE A 77 -3.32 -18.71 4.48
N GLN A 78 -4.27 -17.86 4.11
CA GLN A 78 -5.69 -18.17 4.14
C GLN A 78 -6.07 -19.29 3.16
N GLU A 79 -5.53 -19.26 1.93
CA GLU A 79 -5.74 -20.28 0.91
C GLU A 79 -5.15 -21.64 1.31
N ASN A 80 -4.11 -21.63 2.14
CA ASN A 80 -3.53 -22.84 2.75
C ASN A 80 -4.24 -23.28 4.04
N GLY A 81 -5.40 -22.68 4.36
CA GLY A 81 -6.26 -23.09 5.47
C GLY A 81 -5.85 -22.55 6.85
N HIS A 82 -4.96 -21.56 6.90
CA HIS A 82 -4.58 -20.92 8.16
C HIS A 82 -5.59 -19.87 8.62
N THR A 83 -5.61 -19.60 9.92
CA THR A 83 -6.52 -18.62 10.54
C THR A 83 -5.92 -17.23 10.43
N ILE A 84 -6.62 -16.31 9.78
CA ILE A 84 -6.20 -14.92 9.66
C ILE A 84 -6.81 -14.11 10.80
N GLN A 85 -5.95 -13.48 11.59
CA GLN A 85 -6.34 -12.63 12.71
C GLN A 85 -6.06 -11.17 12.37
N LEU A 86 -7.11 -10.41 12.05
CA LEU A 86 -6.99 -8.97 11.84
C LEU A 86 -7.28 -8.23 13.14
N ILE A 87 -6.40 -7.30 13.51
CA ILE A 87 -6.58 -6.46 14.69
C ILE A 87 -6.78 -5.02 14.25
N ILE A 88 -7.92 -4.44 14.65
CA ILE A 88 -8.12 -2.99 14.62
C ILE A 88 -7.51 -2.40 15.89
N GLY A 89 -6.54 -1.49 15.71
CA GLY A 89 -5.87 -0.76 16.77
C GLY A 89 -6.69 0.38 17.35
N ASP A 90 -7.89 0.11 17.88
CA ASP A 90 -8.77 1.16 18.41
C ASP A 90 -8.29 1.75 19.74
N PHE A 91 -7.50 1.01 20.52
CA PHE A 91 -6.81 1.57 21.68
C PHE A 91 -5.41 2.12 21.31
N THR A 92 -4.63 1.36 20.55
CA THR A 92 -3.27 1.78 20.13
C THR A 92 -3.30 3.03 19.24
N GLY A 93 -4.36 3.23 18.45
CA GLY A 93 -4.59 4.44 17.67
C GLY A 93 -4.69 5.71 18.51
N LYS A 94 -5.14 5.61 19.78
CA LYS A 94 -5.18 6.73 20.74
C LYS A 94 -3.79 7.15 21.22
N ILE A 95 -2.87 6.18 21.30
CA ILE A 95 -1.46 6.41 21.62
C ILE A 95 -0.75 6.99 20.38
N GLY A 96 -0.99 6.37 19.22
CA GLY A 96 -0.41 6.73 17.93
C GLY A 96 0.96 6.08 17.67
N ASP A 97 1.06 5.29 16.59
CA ASP A 97 2.34 4.67 16.22
C ASP A 97 3.36 5.73 15.76
N PRO A 98 4.56 5.80 16.38
CA PRO A 98 5.62 6.71 15.96
C PRO A 98 6.43 6.19 14.75
N THR A 99 6.22 4.94 14.30
CA THR A 99 6.96 4.29 13.20
C THR A 99 7.10 5.17 11.97
N GLY A 100 8.35 5.46 11.58
CA GLY A 100 8.66 6.18 10.34
C GLY A 100 8.09 7.60 10.29
N LYS A 101 7.76 8.21 11.45
CA LYS A 101 7.22 9.57 11.53
C LYS A 101 8.20 10.54 12.17
N SER A 102 8.34 11.68 11.51
CA SER A 102 9.19 12.78 11.95
C SER A 102 8.50 13.78 12.89
N SER A 103 7.21 13.56 13.21
CA SER A 103 6.38 14.36 14.13
C SER A 103 5.23 13.51 14.71
N ALA A 104 4.67 13.95 15.85
CA ALA A 104 3.58 13.25 16.55
C ALA A 104 2.28 13.20 15.71
N ARG A 105 1.51 12.10 15.83
CA ARG A 105 0.23 11.94 15.12
C ARG A 105 -0.84 12.89 15.67
N LYS A 106 -1.74 13.33 14.79
CA LYS A 106 -3.05 13.84 15.20
C LYS A 106 -3.89 12.66 15.71
N GLN A 107 -4.42 12.77 16.91
CA GLN A 107 -5.33 11.75 17.47
C GLN A 107 -6.66 11.77 16.73
N LEU A 108 -7.17 10.58 16.38
CA LEU A 108 -8.50 10.39 15.81
C LEU A 108 -9.52 10.15 16.92
N THR A 109 -10.78 10.50 16.67
CA THR A 109 -11.92 10.17 17.54
C THR A 109 -12.33 8.70 17.39
N ASP A 110 -13.05 8.18 18.39
CA ASP A 110 -13.53 6.79 18.37
C ASP A 110 -14.52 6.55 17.21
N GLU A 111 -15.31 7.57 16.85
CA GLU A 111 -16.22 7.56 15.72
C GLU A 111 -15.47 7.47 14.38
N GLU A 112 -14.44 8.30 14.17
CA GLU A 112 -13.62 8.29 12.94
C GLU A 112 -12.90 6.95 12.75
N VAL A 113 -12.35 6.37 13.85
CA VAL A 113 -11.69 5.05 13.79
C VAL A 113 -12.66 3.97 13.37
N LYS A 114 -13.90 3.98 13.90
CA LYS A 114 -14.93 3.01 13.53
C LYS A 114 -15.38 3.16 12.08
N GLU A 115 -15.54 4.39 11.60
CA GLU A 115 -15.95 4.65 10.22
C GLU A 115 -14.86 4.21 9.23
N ASN A 116 -13.60 4.60 9.46
CA ASN A 116 -12.47 4.18 8.62
C ASN A 116 -12.26 2.65 8.66
N ALA A 117 -12.45 2.02 9.82
CA ALA A 117 -12.36 0.57 9.95
C ALA A 117 -13.39 -0.14 9.06
N LYS A 118 -14.60 0.41 8.94
CA LYS A 118 -15.66 -0.17 8.11
C LYS A 118 -15.26 -0.17 6.63
N THR A 119 -14.81 0.96 6.09
CA THR A 119 -14.40 1.06 4.68
C THR A 119 -13.16 0.22 4.40
N TYR A 120 -12.22 0.14 5.35
CA TYR A 120 -11.07 -0.77 5.28
C TYR A 120 -11.51 -2.23 5.14
N PHE A 121 -12.45 -2.66 5.98
CA PHE A 121 -12.95 -4.04 5.96
C PHE A 121 -13.67 -4.40 4.66
N GLU A 122 -14.50 -3.50 4.14
CA GLU A 122 -15.16 -3.67 2.84
C GLU A 122 -14.12 -3.85 1.72
N GLN A 123 -13.07 -3.03 1.71
CA GLN A 123 -12.02 -3.08 0.70
C GLN A 123 -11.08 -4.29 0.87
N PHE A 124 -10.84 -4.74 2.11
CA PHE A 124 -10.07 -5.96 2.38
C PHE A 124 -10.78 -7.20 1.85
N GLY A 125 -12.12 -7.19 1.81
CA GLY A 125 -12.91 -8.25 1.19
C GLY A 125 -12.67 -8.44 -0.31
N LYS A 126 -11.97 -7.51 -0.98
CA LYS A 126 -11.50 -7.72 -2.36
C LYS A 126 -10.27 -8.64 -2.45
N VAL A 127 -9.56 -8.86 -1.34
CA VAL A 127 -8.31 -9.64 -1.28
C VAL A 127 -8.46 -10.87 -0.39
N LEU A 128 -9.18 -10.75 0.73
CA LEU A 128 -9.35 -11.80 1.73
C LEU A 128 -10.81 -12.28 1.77
N ASP A 129 -10.98 -13.56 2.05
CA ASP A 129 -12.28 -14.13 2.40
C ASP A 129 -12.63 -13.72 3.83
N MET A 130 -13.42 -12.66 3.99
CA MET A 130 -13.74 -12.06 5.28
C MET A 130 -14.59 -12.95 6.18
N GLU A 131 -15.29 -13.96 5.64
CA GLU A 131 -16.05 -14.92 6.44
C GLU A 131 -15.13 -15.84 7.25
N LYS A 132 -13.89 -16.01 6.80
CA LYS A 132 -12.86 -16.84 7.45
C LYS A 132 -11.83 -16.03 8.25
N VAL A 133 -12.07 -14.73 8.44
CA VAL A 133 -11.18 -13.85 9.20
C VAL A 133 -11.68 -13.71 10.63
N GLU A 134 -10.78 -13.85 11.60
CA GLU A 134 -11.01 -13.46 12.98
C GLU A 134 -10.68 -11.96 13.15
N LEU A 135 -11.73 -11.14 13.30
CA LEU A 135 -11.59 -9.72 13.58
C LEU A 135 -11.52 -9.46 15.09
N HIS A 136 -10.51 -8.70 15.51
CA HIS A 136 -10.31 -8.29 16.90
C HIS A 136 -10.17 -6.76 17.02
N TYR A 137 -10.56 -6.23 18.17
CA TYR A 137 -10.32 -4.85 18.58
C TYR A 137 -9.43 -4.89 19.82
N ASN A 138 -8.26 -4.24 19.78
CA ASN A 138 -7.30 -4.39 20.88
C ASN A 138 -7.74 -3.69 22.16
N SER A 139 -8.70 -2.76 22.10
CA SER A 139 -9.40 -2.25 23.29
C SER A 139 -10.01 -3.35 24.14
N LYS A 140 -10.39 -4.50 23.58
CA LYS A 140 -10.98 -5.64 24.30
C LYS A 140 -10.12 -6.09 25.49
N TRP A 141 -8.79 -6.03 25.37
CA TRP A 141 -7.87 -6.38 26.45
C TRP A 141 -7.10 -5.16 26.96
N LEU A 142 -6.71 -4.22 26.10
CA LEU A 142 -5.90 -3.06 26.51
C LEU A 142 -6.66 -2.08 27.41
N SER A 143 -7.96 -1.91 27.21
CA SER A 143 -8.76 -1.00 28.05
C SER A 143 -8.98 -1.52 29.47
N SER A 144 -8.79 -2.81 29.69
CA SER A 144 -8.99 -3.48 30.98
C SER A 144 -7.70 -3.58 31.80
N LEU A 145 -6.56 -3.15 31.25
CA LEU A 145 -5.29 -3.15 31.98
C LEU A 145 -5.33 -2.12 33.10
N SER A 146 -5.09 -2.57 34.32
CA SER A 146 -4.85 -1.68 35.45
C SER A 146 -3.47 -1.00 35.28
N PHE A 147 -3.24 0.08 36.04
CA PHE A 147 -1.94 0.72 36.02
C PHE A 147 -0.83 -0.22 36.53
N GLU A 148 -1.14 -1.14 37.44
CA GLU A 148 -0.22 -2.19 37.90
C GLU A 148 0.16 -3.14 36.76
N ASP A 149 -0.80 -3.53 35.91
CA ASP A 149 -0.53 -4.35 34.72
C ASP A 149 0.39 -3.61 33.73
N VAL A 150 0.15 -2.31 33.53
CA VAL A 150 1.00 -1.46 32.67
C VAL A 150 2.42 -1.36 33.21
N ILE A 151 2.59 -1.19 34.54
CA ILE A 151 3.91 -1.24 35.18
C ILE A 151 4.56 -2.61 34.95
N GLY A 152 3.79 -3.69 35.10
CA GLY A 152 4.26 -5.05 34.87
C GLY A 152 4.68 -5.32 33.41
N LEU A 153 4.02 -4.69 32.43
CA LEU A 153 4.40 -4.73 31.01
C LEU A 153 5.68 -3.93 30.77
N ALA A 154 5.73 -2.69 31.28
CA ALA A 154 6.90 -1.81 31.14
C ALA A 154 8.16 -2.40 31.79
N GLY A 155 8.02 -3.06 32.94
CA GLY A 155 9.14 -3.72 33.63
C GLY A 155 9.77 -4.91 32.88
N LYS A 156 9.15 -5.37 31.79
CA LYS A 156 9.68 -6.47 30.95
C LYS A 156 10.59 -5.99 29.82
N ILE A 157 10.76 -4.69 29.61
CA ILE A 157 11.64 -4.09 28.59
C ILE A 157 12.48 -2.96 29.20
N THR A 158 13.66 -2.71 28.65
CA THR A 158 14.50 -1.59 29.07
C THR A 158 14.25 -0.37 28.19
N VAL A 159 14.44 0.82 28.77
CA VAL A 159 14.42 2.08 28.00
C VAL A 159 15.48 2.06 26.91
N ALA A 160 16.68 1.54 27.19
CA ALA A 160 17.75 1.41 26.19
C ALA A 160 17.28 0.65 24.94
N ARG A 161 16.57 -0.47 25.11
CA ARG A 161 16.03 -1.24 23.99
C ARG A 161 14.96 -0.48 23.21
N LEU A 162 14.15 0.35 23.86
CA LEU A 162 13.17 1.20 23.17
C LEU A 162 13.84 2.31 22.36
N LEU A 163 14.99 2.81 22.82
CA LEU A 163 15.76 3.86 22.17
C LEU A 163 16.59 3.37 20.97
N GLU A 164 16.83 2.06 20.84
CA GLU A 164 17.45 1.44 19.65
C GLU A 164 16.54 1.46 18.41
N ARG A 165 15.33 2.01 18.53
CA ARG A 165 14.37 2.14 17.44
C ARG A 165 14.72 3.35 16.58
N ASP A 166 14.87 3.14 15.27
CA ASP A 166 15.31 4.16 14.29
C ASP A 166 14.60 5.52 14.43
N ASP A 167 13.26 5.55 14.56
CA ASP A 167 12.52 6.82 14.66
C ASP A 167 12.78 7.59 15.96
N PHE A 168 13.06 6.90 17.06
CA PHE A 168 13.45 7.54 18.31
C PHE A 168 14.90 8.02 18.27
N GLU A 169 15.80 7.21 17.70
CA GLU A 169 17.20 7.58 17.49
C GLU A 169 17.30 8.84 16.61
N GLU A 170 16.62 8.87 15.47
CA GLU A 170 16.58 10.03 14.58
C GLU A 170 16.02 11.27 15.29
N ARG A 171 14.87 11.15 15.96
CA ARG A 171 14.26 12.31 16.64
C ARG A 171 15.17 12.87 17.72
N LEU A 172 15.83 12.03 18.50
CA LEU A 172 16.80 12.48 19.50
C LEU A 172 18.02 13.15 18.85
N ALA A 173 18.55 12.58 17.77
CA ALA A 173 19.67 13.16 17.02
C ALA A 173 19.33 14.57 16.46
N TYR A 174 18.08 14.77 16.02
CA TYR A 174 17.59 16.07 15.52
C TYR A 174 17.01 16.99 16.60
N GLY A 175 17.11 16.63 17.89
CA GLY A 175 16.57 17.44 19.00
C GLY A 175 15.05 17.57 19.01
N LYS A 176 14.33 16.64 18.36
CA LYS A 176 12.87 16.58 18.37
C LYS A 176 12.37 15.87 19.62
N SER A 177 11.37 16.44 20.29
CA SER A 177 10.78 15.85 21.50
C SER A 177 10.16 14.48 21.22
N ILE A 178 10.34 13.52 22.13
CA ILE A 178 9.60 12.26 22.19
C ILE A 178 8.74 12.27 23.45
N SER A 179 7.43 12.07 23.30
CA SER A 179 6.51 12.08 24.43
C SER A 179 6.55 10.73 25.15
N LEU A 180 6.41 10.75 26.48
CA LEU A 180 6.46 9.51 27.29
C LEU A 180 5.43 8.47 26.84
N HIS A 181 4.23 8.91 26.43
CA HIS A 181 3.17 7.98 26.02
C HIS A 181 3.54 7.15 24.77
N GLU A 182 4.41 7.68 23.89
CA GLU A 182 4.83 7.01 22.66
C GLU A 182 5.63 5.74 22.95
N PHE A 183 6.29 5.66 24.11
CA PHE A 183 7.00 4.47 24.56
C PHE A 183 6.07 3.30 24.91
N PHE A 184 4.78 3.53 25.15
CA PHE A 184 3.84 2.44 25.42
C PHE A 184 3.32 1.77 24.15
N TYR A 185 3.42 2.41 22.99
CA TYR A 185 2.88 1.85 21.76
C TYR A 185 3.46 0.45 21.44
N PRO A 186 4.79 0.23 21.44
CA PRO A 186 5.36 -1.09 21.15
C PRO A 186 5.01 -2.15 22.21
N LEU A 187 4.78 -1.72 23.45
CA LEU A 187 4.38 -2.59 24.56
C LEU A 187 2.97 -3.13 24.32
N MET A 188 2.05 -2.25 23.95
CA MET A 188 0.66 -2.61 23.70
C MET A 188 0.53 -3.47 22.44
N GLN A 189 1.19 -3.12 21.33
CA GLN A 189 1.17 -3.95 20.13
C GLN A 189 1.82 -5.34 20.36
N GLY A 190 2.89 -5.39 21.16
CA GLY A 190 3.50 -6.67 21.54
C GLY A 190 2.59 -7.51 22.44
N TYR A 191 1.85 -6.88 23.34
CA TYR A 191 0.85 -7.55 24.19
C TYR A 191 -0.33 -8.10 23.39
N ASP A 192 -0.72 -7.47 22.27
CA ASP A 192 -1.73 -8.02 21.36
C ASP A 192 -1.36 -9.44 20.89
N SER A 193 -0.07 -9.71 20.61
CA SER A 193 0.40 -11.05 20.23
C SER A 193 0.34 -12.07 21.36
N VAL A 194 0.49 -11.63 22.62
CA VAL A 194 0.33 -12.49 23.80
C VAL A 194 -1.13 -12.93 23.93
N MET A 195 -2.06 -11.99 23.74
CA MET A 195 -3.49 -12.23 23.90
C MET A 195 -4.07 -13.11 22.79
N LEU A 196 -3.55 -13.01 21.57
CA LEU A 196 -4.01 -13.83 20.45
C LEU A 196 -3.26 -15.16 20.29
N GLU A 197 -2.13 -15.31 20.98
CA GLU A 197 -1.22 -16.45 20.80
C GLU A 197 -0.83 -16.61 19.33
N ALA A 198 -0.48 -15.50 18.68
CA ALA A 198 -0.15 -15.47 17.26
C ALA A 198 1.05 -16.39 16.96
N ASP A 199 0.94 -17.21 15.91
CA ASP A 199 2.03 -18.03 15.40
C ASP A 199 2.94 -17.24 14.46
N ILE A 200 2.36 -16.30 13.73
CA ILE A 200 3.02 -15.44 12.76
C ILE A 200 2.43 -14.05 12.89
N GLU A 201 3.25 -13.01 12.84
CA GLU A 201 2.80 -11.63 12.64
C GLU A 201 3.43 -11.06 11.38
N LEU A 202 2.57 -10.58 10.47
CA LEU A 202 2.98 -9.91 9.24
C LEU A 202 3.02 -8.39 9.44
N GLY A 203 3.91 -7.73 8.71
CA GLY A 203 3.84 -6.28 8.52
C GLY A 203 4.84 -5.77 7.50
N GLY A 204 4.82 -4.45 7.25
CA GLY A 204 5.85 -3.79 6.45
C GLY A 204 7.19 -3.76 7.19
N THR A 205 8.29 -3.52 6.47
CA THR A 205 9.61 -3.34 7.09
C THR A 205 9.67 -2.18 8.07
N ASP A 206 8.76 -1.21 7.95
CA ASP A 206 8.61 -0.14 8.93
C ASP A 206 8.10 -0.66 10.30
N GLN A 207 7.38 -1.78 10.34
CA GLN A 207 6.89 -2.39 11.58
C GLN A 207 7.89 -3.36 12.25
N HIS A 208 9.13 -3.45 11.75
CA HIS A 208 10.13 -4.41 12.23
C HIS A 208 10.27 -4.42 13.77
N PHE A 209 10.47 -3.25 14.39
CA PHE A 209 10.62 -3.15 15.84
C PHE A 209 9.38 -3.64 16.60
N ASN A 210 8.19 -3.17 16.21
CA ASN A 210 6.94 -3.49 16.92
C ASN A 210 6.58 -4.97 16.79
N ILE A 211 6.84 -5.60 15.64
CA ILE A 211 6.57 -7.02 15.43
C ILE A 211 7.53 -7.88 16.28
N LEU A 212 8.79 -7.48 16.42
CA LEU A 212 9.73 -8.15 17.32
C LEU A 212 9.35 -7.96 18.80
N MET A 213 8.65 -6.88 19.15
CA MET A 213 8.09 -6.74 20.50
C MET A 213 7.03 -7.80 20.80
N GLY A 214 6.25 -8.25 19.81
CA GLY A 214 5.34 -9.40 19.95
C GLY A 214 6.08 -10.66 20.37
N ARG A 215 7.19 -10.99 19.69
CA ARG A 215 8.05 -12.12 20.06
C ARG A 215 8.60 -12.01 21.48
N HIS A 216 9.14 -10.84 21.82
CA HIS A 216 9.69 -10.56 23.15
C HIS A 216 8.63 -10.77 24.24
N TYR A 217 7.44 -10.21 24.06
CA TYR A 217 6.39 -10.33 25.06
C TYR A 217 5.82 -11.74 25.16
N GLN A 218 5.64 -12.46 24.05
CA GLN A 218 5.24 -13.87 24.11
C GLN A 218 6.22 -14.70 24.95
N GLU A 219 7.54 -14.51 24.77
CA GLU A 219 8.56 -15.17 25.59
C GLU A 219 8.42 -14.81 27.08
N LYS A 220 8.29 -13.52 27.40
CA LYS A 220 8.15 -13.06 28.80
C LYS A 220 6.86 -13.53 29.48
N PHE A 221 5.85 -13.90 28.70
CA PHE A 221 4.59 -14.45 29.18
C PHE A 221 4.50 -15.98 29.04
N GLY A 222 5.60 -16.66 28.66
CA GLY A 222 5.66 -18.12 28.55
C GLY A 222 4.81 -18.68 27.39
N LYS A 223 4.52 -17.87 26.38
CA LYS A 223 3.84 -18.27 25.14
C LYS A 223 4.86 -18.67 24.08
N GLU A 224 4.43 -19.48 23.12
CA GLU A 224 5.22 -19.77 21.93
C GLU A 224 5.47 -18.48 21.15
N LYS A 225 6.70 -18.26 20.69
CA LYS A 225 7.06 -17.04 19.95
C LYS A 225 6.50 -17.09 18.53
N GLN A 226 5.91 -15.98 18.09
CA GLN A 226 5.43 -15.79 16.73
C GLN A 226 6.60 -15.64 15.75
N ILE A 227 6.48 -16.03 14.50
CA ILE A 227 7.48 -15.67 13.49
C ILE A 227 7.13 -14.28 12.95
N ALA A 228 8.14 -13.40 12.86
CA ALA A 228 7.97 -12.13 12.19
C ALA A 228 8.22 -12.33 10.69
N ILE A 229 7.26 -11.94 9.85
CA ILE A 229 7.45 -11.91 8.39
C ILE A 229 7.26 -10.47 7.93
N LEU A 230 8.31 -9.89 7.38
CA LEU A 230 8.36 -8.49 7.02
C LEU A 230 8.35 -8.35 5.50
N MET A 231 7.34 -7.68 5.00
CA MET A 231 7.21 -7.38 3.58
C MET A 231 7.89 -6.05 3.25
N PRO A 232 8.59 -5.96 2.11
CA PRO A 232 9.16 -4.69 1.67
C PRO A 232 8.06 -3.66 1.43
N LEU A 233 8.38 -2.39 1.67
CA LEU A 233 7.49 -1.29 1.32
C LEU A 233 7.42 -1.13 -0.20
N LEU A 234 6.22 -0.88 -0.72
CA LEU A 234 6.02 -0.58 -2.13
C LEU A 234 6.25 0.91 -2.39
N GLU A 235 7.15 1.26 -3.31
CA GLU A 235 7.32 2.63 -3.78
C GLU A 235 6.09 3.09 -4.56
N GLY A 236 5.71 4.36 -4.42
CA GLY A 236 4.61 4.95 -5.15
C GLY A 236 4.95 5.33 -6.59
N LEU A 237 4.04 6.06 -7.22
CA LEU A 237 4.15 6.50 -8.62
C LEU A 237 5.33 7.46 -8.89
N ASP A 238 5.88 8.10 -7.86
CA ASP A 238 7.09 8.94 -7.95
C ASP A 238 8.38 8.10 -8.04
N GLY A 239 8.32 6.81 -7.66
CA GLY A 239 9.41 5.85 -7.80
C GLY A 239 10.43 5.83 -6.66
N VAL A 240 10.29 6.70 -5.66
CA VAL A 240 11.28 6.84 -4.59
C VAL A 240 10.64 6.63 -3.23
N GLU A 241 9.56 7.36 -2.96
CA GLU A 241 8.88 7.35 -1.69
C GLU A 241 7.91 6.18 -1.59
N LYS A 242 7.71 5.66 -0.38
CA LYS A 242 6.67 4.64 -0.14
C LYS A 242 5.30 5.14 -0.60
N MET A 243 4.50 4.23 -1.15
CA MET A 243 3.16 4.51 -1.60
C MET A 243 2.31 5.01 -0.42
N SER A 244 1.74 6.20 -0.58
CA SER A 244 1.00 6.89 0.46
C SER A 244 0.04 7.93 -0.12
N LYS A 245 -1.16 7.97 0.44
CA LYS A 245 -2.15 8.99 0.05
C LYS A 245 -1.68 10.42 0.27
N SER A 246 -1.00 10.68 1.39
CA SER A 246 -0.50 12.02 1.73
C SER A 246 0.55 12.53 0.74
N LYS A 247 1.16 11.64 -0.04
CA LYS A 247 2.13 11.98 -1.09
C LYS A 247 1.52 12.00 -2.48
N HIS A 248 0.22 11.72 -2.61
CA HIS A 248 -0.49 11.65 -3.89
C HIS A 248 0.18 10.73 -4.93
N ASN A 249 0.87 9.68 -4.46
CA ASN A 249 1.66 8.74 -5.27
C ASN A 249 1.07 7.31 -5.26
N TYR A 250 -0.23 7.17 -4.97
CA TYR A 250 -0.88 5.88 -4.73
C TYR A 250 -1.79 5.43 -5.85
N ILE A 251 -2.11 4.13 -5.84
CA ILE A 251 -3.19 3.52 -6.63
C ILE A 251 -4.14 2.85 -5.63
N GLY A 252 -5.34 3.40 -5.48
CA GLY A 252 -6.40 2.84 -4.64
C GLY A 252 -7.00 1.59 -5.27
N ILE A 253 -7.39 0.60 -4.45
CA ILE A 253 -7.94 -0.67 -4.95
C ILE A 253 -9.44 -0.62 -5.27
N ASP A 254 -10.08 0.51 -4.98
CA ASP A 254 -11.48 0.78 -5.28
C ASP A 254 -11.65 1.95 -6.25
N GLU A 255 -10.56 2.39 -6.88
CA GLU A 255 -10.61 3.43 -7.91
C GLU A 255 -11.34 2.95 -9.16
N ASN A 256 -11.79 3.89 -10.00
CA ASN A 256 -12.37 3.52 -11.29
C ASN A 256 -11.34 2.70 -12.12
N PRO A 257 -11.74 1.61 -12.80
CA PRO A 257 -10.85 0.77 -13.59
C PRO A 257 -9.94 1.54 -14.55
N ASN A 258 -10.45 2.59 -15.20
CA ASN A 258 -9.67 3.40 -16.13
C ASN A 258 -8.61 4.25 -15.44
N GLU A 259 -8.92 4.78 -14.26
CA GLU A 259 -7.98 5.54 -13.44
C GLU A 259 -6.87 4.64 -12.91
N MET A 260 -7.25 3.49 -12.36
CA MET A 260 -6.34 2.45 -11.88
C MET A 260 -5.39 2.00 -12.99
N TYR A 261 -5.92 1.69 -14.19
CA TYR A 261 -5.11 1.31 -15.36
C TYR A 261 -4.16 2.44 -15.76
N GLY A 262 -4.65 3.68 -15.87
CA GLY A 262 -3.85 4.84 -16.24
C GLY A 262 -2.73 5.15 -15.24
N LYS A 263 -2.98 4.98 -13.93
CA LYS A 263 -1.97 5.11 -12.88
C LYS A 263 -0.95 3.97 -12.94
N ALA A 264 -1.38 2.72 -13.12
CA ALA A 264 -0.48 1.58 -13.28
C ALA A 264 0.47 1.75 -14.48
N MET A 265 0.00 2.29 -15.60
CA MET A 265 0.84 2.64 -16.76
C MET A 265 1.89 3.72 -16.46
N SER A 266 1.80 4.40 -15.31
CA SER A 266 2.75 5.44 -14.87
C SER A 266 3.82 4.92 -13.92
N ILE A 267 3.74 3.65 -13.50
CA ILE A 267 4.74 3.05 -12.62
C ILE A 267 6.11 3.08 -13.32
N PRO A 268 7.18 3.53 -12.66
CA PRO A 268 8.54 3.53 -13.23
C PRO A 268 9.02 2.14 -13.66
N ASP A 269 9.69 2.06 -14.82
CA ASP A 269 10.20 0.80 -15.38
C ASP A 269 11.08 0.00 -14.39
N PRO A 270 11.98 0.63 -13.60
CA PRO A 270 12.81 -0.10 -12.64
C PRO A 270 12.02 -0.83 -11.53
N LEU A 271 10.77 -0.41 -11.28
CA LEU A 271 9.91 -0.98 -10.25
C LEU A 271 9.04 -2.13 -10.77
N MET A 272 9.06 -2.44 -12.06
CA MET A 272 8.18 -3.44 -12.66
C MET A 272 8.31 -4.81 -12.02
N SER A 273 9.54 -5.31 -11.89
CA SER A 273 9.82 -6.60 -11.25
C SER A 273 9.27 -6.67 -9.82
N LYS A 274 9.37 -5.57 -9.07
CA LYS A 274 8.91 -5.48 -7.69
C LYS A 274 7.38 -5.44 -7.61
N TYR A 275 6.72 -4.70 -8.50
CA TYR A 275 5.27 -4.66 -8.55
C TYR A 275 4.68 -6.04 -8.93
N PHE A 276 5.19 -6.69 -9.97
CA PHE A 276 4.74 -8.05 -10.32
C PHE A 276 4.86 -9.00 -9.13
N GLU A 277 5.98 -8.96 -8.41
CA GLU A 277 6.22 -9.85 -7.27
C GLU A 277 5.34 -9.56 -6.05
N LEU A 278 5.08 -8.29 -5.73
CA LEU A 278 4.48 -7.92 -4.45
C LEU A 278 2.96 -7.77 -4.49
N ILE A 279 2.39 -7.39 -5.63
CA ILE A 279 0.98 -7.00 -5.69
C ILE A 279 0.11 -7.87 -6.58
N THR A 280 0.69 -8.81 -7.34
CA THR A 280 -0.08 -9.70 -8.21
C THR A 280 -0.33 -11.07 -7.57
N ASP A 281 -1.37 -11.75 -8.05
CA ASP A 281 -1.73 -13.13 -7.71
C ASP A 281 -1.07 -14.16 -8.66
N LEU A 282 -0.01 -13.77 -9.37
CA LEU A 282 0.72 -14.66 -10.29
C LEU A 282 1.58 -15.68 -9.53
N GLU A 283 1.74 -16.86 -10.13
CA GLU A 283 2.56 -17.93 -9.56
C GLU A 283 4.05 -17.57 -9.57
N PRO A 284 4.88 -18.15 -8.66
CA PRO A 284 6.31 -17.88 -8.60
C PRO A 284 7.05 -18.10 -9.92
N ALA A 285 6.63 -19.11 -10.69
CA ALA A 285 7.20 -19.42 -11.99
C ALA A 285 6.92 -18.33 -13.03
N GLU A 286 5.70 -17.77 -13.03
CA GLU A 286 5.29 -16.70 -13.95
C GLU A 286 6.06 -15.41 -13.63
N ILE A 287 6.16 -15.04 -12.36
CA ILE A 287 6.92 -13.87 -11.91
C ILE A 287 8.40 -14.01 -12.28
N THR A 288 8.97 -15.20 -12.09
CA THR A 288 10.37 -15.48 -12.48
C THR A 288 10.57 -15.32 -13.98
N GLN A 289 9.63 -15.80 -14.80
CA GLN A 289 9.67 -15.65 -16.24
C GLN A 289 9.55 -14.17 -16.67
N ILE A 290 8.59 -13.42 -16.13
CA ILE A 290 8.41 -11.99 -16.41
C ILE A 290 9.67 -11.20 -16.04
N LYS A 291 10.26 -11.46 -14.86
CA LYS A 291 11.51 -10.82 -14.42
C LYS A 291 12.66 -11.10 -15.39
N LYS A 292 12.76 -12.35 -15.87
CA LYS A 292 13.77 -12.75 -16.86
C LYS A 292 13.56 -12.01 -18.18
N GLU A 293 12.33 -11.96 -18.69
CA GLU A 293 12.01 -11.30 -19.96
C GLU A 293 12.23 -9.78 -19.91
N LEU A 294 11.92 -9.14 -18.78
CA LEU A 294 12.26 -7.74 -18.51
C LEU A 294 13.76 -7.50 -18.52
N HIS A 295 14.54 -8.40 -17.90
CA HIS A 295 15.99 -8.29 -17.83
C HIS A 295 16.67 -8.52 -19.18
N THR A 296 16.17 -9.48 -19.98
CA THR A 296 16.70 -9.77 -21.32
C THR A 296 16.20 -8.80 -22.40
N GLY A 297 15.22 -7.95 -22.07
CA GLY A 297 14.56 -7.06 -23.02
C GLY A 297 13.64 -7.76 -24.01
N SER A 298 13.31 -9.04 -23.77
CA SER A 298 12.37 -9.82 -24.59
C SER A 298 10.93 -9.34 -24.40
N LEU A 299 10.61 -8.83 -23.21
CA LEU A 299 9.36 -8.13 -22.93
C LEU A 299 9.63 -6.63 -22.89
N HIS A 300 9.02 -5.88 -23.81
CA HIS A 300 9.20 -4.43 -23.88
C HIS A 300 8.55 -3.77 -22.65
N PRO A 301 9.17 -2.74 -22.01
CA PRO A 301 8.65 -2.15 -20.77
C PRO A 301 7.21 -1.64 -20.87
N ARG A 302 6.80 -1.14 -22.04
CA ARG A 302 5.41 -0.74 -22.29
C ARG A 302 4.45 -1.92 -22.16
N ASP A 303 4.78 -3.06 -22.74
CA ASP A 303 3.91 -4.23 -22.78
C ASP A 303 3.85 -4.87 -21.39
N ALA A 304 4.97 -4.88 -20.66
CA ALA A 304 5.00 -5.25 -19.25
C ALA A 304 4.08 -4.37 -18.39
N LYS A 305 4.07 -3.05 -18.62
CA LYS A 305 3.14 -2.15 -17.91
C LYS A 305 1.70 -2.41 -18.26
N MET A 306 1.39 -2.68 -19.52
CA MET A 306 0.03 -3.01 -19.95
C MET A 306 -0.43 -4.32 -19.29
N LEU A 307 0.42 -5.34 -19.29
CA LEU A 307 0.17 -6.60 -18.59
C LEU A 307 -0.08 -6.36 -17.09
N LEU A 308 0.78 -5.58 -16.43
CA LEU A 308 0.61 -5.27 -15.01
C LEU A 308 -0.68 -4.49 -14.75
N ALA A 309 -0.97 -3.47 -15.56
CA ALA A 309 -2.17 -2.64 -15.42
C ALA A 309 -3.45 -3.48 -15.60
N ARG A 310 -3.49 -4.35 -16.62
CA ARG A 310 -4.57 -5.31 -16.83
C ARG A 310 -4.73 -6.24 -15.63
N THR A 311 -3.62 -6.81 -15.14
CA THR A 311 -3.62 -7.70 -13.97
C THR A 311 -4.16 -7.02 -12.72
N ILE A 312 -3.73 -5.80 -12.42
CA ILE A 312 -4.22 -5.02 -11.27
C ILE A 312 -5.73 -4.79 -11.40
N VAL A 313 -6.21 -4.32 -12.54
CA VAL A 313 -7.66 -4.08 -12.74
C VAL A 313 -8.46 -5.38 -12.64
N ARG A 314 -7.96 -6.47 -13.22
CA ARG A 314 -8.59 -7.80 -13.14
C ARG A 314 -8.78 -8.22 -11.68
N MET A 315 -7.75 -8.08 -10.85
CA MET A 315 -7.79 -8.52 -9.46
C MET A 315 -8.88 -7.81 -8.65
N TYR A 316 -9.12 -6.51 -8.89
CA TYR A 316 -10.02 -5.71 -8.05
C TYR A 316 -11.38 -5.40 -8.69
N HIS A 317 -11.52 -5.56 -10.00
CA HIS A 317 -12.74 -5.23 -10.77
C HIS A 317 -13.19 -6.32 -11.74
N GLY A 318 -12.43 -7.42 -11.87
CA GLY A 318 -12.77 -8.55 -12.73
C GLY A 318 -12.29 -8.41 -14.18
N GLU A 319 -12.38 -9.51 -14.93
CA GLU A 319 -11.82 -9.64 -16.29
C GLU A 319 -12.43 -8.64 -17.27
N GLU A 320 -13.76 -8.48 -17.26
CA GLU A 320 -14.47 -7.59 -18.19
C GLU A 320 -14.07 -6.12 -18.00
N ALA A 321 -13.86 -5.68 -16.75
CA ALA A 321 -13.42 -4.33 -16.45
C ALA A 321 -11.96 -4.10 -16.91
N ALA A 322 -11.10 -5.10 -16.76
CA ALA A 322 -9.72 -5.04 -17.21
C ALA A 322 -9.62 -4.91 -18.73
N GLU A 323 -10.41 -5.70 -19.47
CA GLU A 323 -10.48 -5.63 -20.93
C GLU A 323 -10.95 -4.27 -21.43
N LYS A 324 -12.04 -3.74 -20.85
CA LYS A 324 -12.55 -2.42 -21.20
C LYS A 324 -11.54 -1.32 -20.90
N ALA A 325 -10.90 -1.35 -19.74
CA ALA A 325 -9.91 -0.35 -19.34
C ALA A 325 -8.68 -0.37 -20.26
N GLU A 326 -8.20 -1.56 -20.63
CA GLU A 326 -7.11 -1.72 -21.60
C GLU A 326 -7.49 -1.16 -22.97
N GLN A 327 -8.66 -1.53 -23.52
CA GLN A 327 -9.13 -1.03 -24.81
C GLN A 327 -9.30 0.49 -24.81
N GLN A 328 -9.84 1.06 -23.73
CA GLN A 328 -10.01 2.50 -23.57
C GLN A 328 -8.64 3.19 -23.51
N PHE A 329 -7.69 2.65 -22.75
CA PHE A 329 -6.33 3.18 -22.69
C PHE A 329 -5.65 3.15 -24.07
N ILE A 330 -5.72 2.01 -24.77
CA ILE A 330 -5.20 1.84 -26.13
C ILE A 330 -5.84 2.87 -27.07
N THR A 331 -7.16 3.05 -27.01
CA THR A 331 -7.89 4.01 -27.85
C THR A 331 -7.43 5.44 -27.57
N ILE A 332 -7.31 5.84 -26.31
CA ILE A 332 -6.84 7.19 -25.96
C ILE A 332 -5.38 7.42 -26.44
N PHE A 333 -4.51 6.41 -26.29
CA PHE A 333 -3.09 6.52 -26.65
C PHE A 333 -2.79 6.36 -28.14
N GLN A 334 -3.43 5.42 -28.85
CA GLN A 334 -3.20 5.17 -30.27
C GLN A 334 -3.76 6.30 -31.14
N LYS A 335 -4.83 6.95 -30.68
CA LYS A 335 -5.65 7.79 -31.52
C LYS A 335 -5.33 9.28 -31.36
N GLY A 336 -4.44 9.65 -30.42
CA GLY A 336 -4.16 11.06 -30.09
C GLY A 336 -5.43 11.89 -29.86
N SER A 337 -6.55 11.19 -29.59
CA SER A 337 -7.90 11.72 -29.70
C SER A 337 -8.27 12.26 -28.34
N LEU A 338 -8.74 13.49 -28.38
CA LEU A 338 -9.46 14.17 -27.32
C LEU A 338 -10.38 13.19 -26.57
N PRO A 339 -10.36 13.17 -25.22
CA PRO A 339 -11.33 12.41 -24.43
C PRO A 339 -12.76 12.69 -24.92
N GLU A 340 -13.65 11.69 -24.93
CA GLU A 340 -15.05 11.90 -25.32
C GLU A 340 -15.80 12.82 -24.34
N ASP A 341 -15.35 12.86 -23.09
CA ASP A 341 -15.88 13.72 -22.03
C ASP A 341 -14.82 14.75 -21.60
N ILE A 342 -14.83 15.93 -22.24
CA ILE A 342 -13.96 17.06 -21.86
C ILE A 342 -14.79 18.05 -21.05
N PRO A 343 -14.33 18.43 -19.84
CA PRO A 343 -14.94 19.49 -19.06
C PRO A 343 -15.15 20.74 -19.90
N THR A 344 -16.40 21.15 -20.06
CA THR A 344 -16.78 22.29 -20.90
C THR A 344 -17.01 23.52 -20.02
N VAL A 345 -16.35 24.62 -20.33
CA VAL A 345 -16.42 25.88 -19.57
C VAL A 345 -16.85 27.01 -20.49
N LYS A 346 -17.91 27.74 -20.10
CA LYS A 346 -18.28 29.00 -20.75
C LYS A 346 -17.29 30.08 -20.32
N TRP A 347 -16.56 30.68 -21.27
CA TRP A 347 -15.61 31.75 -20.95
C TRP A 347 -16.32 33.10 -20.87
N THR A 348 -16.20 33.77 -19.73
CA THR A 348 -16.77 35.11 -19.49
C THR A 348 -15.72 36.17 -19.19
N GLY A 349 -14.43 35.84 -19.36
CA GLY A 349 -13.32 36.75 -19.14
C GLY A 349 -13.04 37.65 -20.35
N LYS A 350 -11.88 38.31 -20.35
CA LYS A 350 -11.43 39.14 -21.47
C LYS A 350 -11.32 38.30 -22.75
N ASN A 351 -11.57 38.91 -23.90
CA ASN A 351 -11.40 38.27 -25.21
C ASN A 351 -10.96 39.35 -26.24
N PRO A 352 -9.75 39.28 -26.80
CA PRO A 352 -8.71 38.27 -26.57
C PRO A 352 -8.06 38.37 -25.17
N GLU A 353 -7.57 37.24 -24.66
CA GLU A 353 -6.85 37.11 -23.38
C GLU A 353 -5.49 36.44 -23.57
N SER A 354 -4.51 36.78 -22.73
CA SER A 354 -3.21 36.10 -22.74
C SER A 354 -3.37 34.62 -22.37
N LEU A 355 -2.75 33.71 -23.15
CA LEU A 355 -2.77 32.28 -22.87
C LEU A 355 -2.30 31.95 -21.42
N VAL A 356 -1.29 32.67 -20.94
CA VAL A 356 -0.75 32.48 -19.58
C VAL A 356 -1.79 32.84 -18.52
N GLN A 357 -2.57 33.91 -18.74
CA GLN A 357 -3.64 34.32 -17.84
C GLN A 357 -4.81 33.34 -17.90
N LEU A 358 -5.22 32.96 -19.12
CA LEU A 358 -6.29 32.00 -19.39
C LEU A 358 -6.05 30.64 -18.70
N LEU A 359 -4.82 30.12 -18.72
CA LEU A 359 -4.47 28.84 -18.07
C LEU A 359 -4.59 28.88 -16.54
N VAL A 360 -4.35 30.04 -15.93
CA VAL A 360 -4.45 30.23 -14.47
C VAL A 360 -5.91 30.41 -14.06
N ASP A 361 -6.67 31.19 -14.82
CA ASP A 361 -8.10 31.46 -14.54
C ASP A 361 -8.97 30.22 -14.70
N LEU A 362 -8.58 29.31 -15.61
CA LEU A 362 -9.21 28.00 -15.76
C LEU A 362 -8.73 26.97 -14.73
N HIS A 363 -7.89 27.38 -13.78
CA HIS A 363 -7.30 26.52 -12.76
C HIS A 363 -6.56 25.29 -13.33
N LEU A 364 -6.08 25.38 -14.57
CA LEU A 364 -5.31 24.31 -15.19
C LEU A 364 -3.89 24.24 -14.63
N LEU A 365 -3.35 25.40 -14.25
CA LEU A 365 -2.03 25.59 -13.63
C LEU A 365 -2.12 26.57 -12.46
N THR A 366 -1.23 26.44 -11.49
CA THR A 366 -1.31 27.14 -10.20
C THR A 366 -0.75 28.56 -10.26
N SER A 367 0.09 28.87 -11.25
CA SER A 367 0.72 30.18 -11.37
C SER A 367 1.12 30.52 -12.81
N LYS A 368 1.27 31.82 -13.09
CA LYS A 368 1.77 32.32 -14.39
C LYS A 368 3.18 31.80 -14.71
N SER A 369 4.03 31.64 -13.70
CA SER A 369 5.39 31.12 -13.87
C SER A 369 5.39 29.65 -14.29
N GLU A 370 4.49 28.84 -13.73
CA GLU A 370 4.28 27.45 -14.14
C GLU A 370 3.76 27.35 -15.58
N ALA A 371 2.81 28.21 -15.96
CA ALA A 371 2.29 28.29 -17.33
C ALA A 371 3.38 28.60 -18.35
N ARG A 372 4.23 29.60 -18.09
CA ARG A 372 5.35 29.93 -18.99
C ARG A 372 6.33 28.77 -19.16
N ARG A 373 6.69 28.09 -18.07
CA ARG A 373 7.56 26.91 -18.11
C ARG A 373 6.94 25.77 -18.91
N MET A 374 5.63 25.55 -18.77
CA MET A 374 4.92 24.52 -19.52
C MET A 374 4.84 24.83 -21.02
N ILE A 375 4.64 26.10 -21.41
CA ILE A 375 4.68 26.52 -22.82
C ILE A 375 6.08 26.29 -23.39
N GLN A 376 7.13 26.73 -22.70
CA GLN A 376 8.54 26.52 -23.12
C GLN A 376 8.90 25.04 -23.29
N ASN A 377 8.40 24.18 -22.40
CA ASN A 377 8.63 22.75 -22.45
C ASN A 377 7.71 22.02 -23.45
N GLY A 378 6.87 22.74 -24.21
CA GLY A 378 5.99 22.13 -25.19
C GLY A 378 4.79 21.38 -24.60
N GLY A 379 4.46 21.64 -23.34
CA GLY A 379 3.42 20.95 -22.58
C GLY A 379 2.02 21.52 -22.79
N ILE A 380 1.83 22.52 -23.63
CA ILE A 380 0.52 23.14 -23.91
C ILE A 380 0.15 22.94 -25.37
N ARG A 381 -1.10 22.52 -25.62
CA ARG A 381 -1.68 22.44 -26.97
C ARG A 381 -3.03 23.13 -27.02
N ILE A 382 -3.32 23.81 -28.13
CA ILE A 382 -4.62 24.39 -28.45
C ILE A 382 -5.14 23.68 -29.70
N ASN A 383 -6.34 23.10 -29.63
CA ASN A 383 -6.95 22.32 -30.72
C ASN A 383 -6.03 21.21 -31.29
N GLY A 384 -5.18 20.64 -30.43
CA GLY A 384 -4.21 19.60 -30.81
C GLY A 384 -2.86 20.14 -31.32
N GLU A 385 -2.74 21.43 -31.60
CA GLU A 385 -1.50 22.07 -32.03
C GLU A 385 -0.68 22.57 -30.84
N LYS A 386 0.62 22.28 -30.85
CA LYS A 386 1.55 22.71 -29.79
C LYS A 386 1.74 24.22 -29.83
N VAL A 387 1.64 24.86 -28.67
CA VAL A 387 1.91 26.30 -28.53
C VAL A 387 3.35 26.53 -28.13
N GLU A 388 4.04 27.40 -28.86
CA GLU A 388 5.43 27.78 -28.59
C GLU A 388 5.58 29.26 -28.19
N GLU A 389 4.58 30.09 -28.49
CA GLU A 389 4.58 31.53 -28.20
C GLU A 389 4.08 31.82 -26.78
N MET A 390 4.92 32.46 -25.97
CA MET A 390 4.61 32.79 -24.57
C MET A 390 3.63 33.97 -24.41
N ASP A 391 3.66 34.91 -25.34
CA ASP A 391 2.84 36.13 -25.34
C ASP A 391 1.62 35.98 -26.26
N LEU A 392 1.24 34.74 -26.58
CA LEU A 392 0.08 34.46 -27.42
C LEU A 392 -1.20 35.00 -26.78
N GLU A 393 -1.90 35.87 -27.50
CA GLU A 393 -3.27 36.26 -27.19
C GLU A 393 -4.25 35.31 -27.88
N VAL A 394 -5.12 34.69 -27.08
CA VAL A 394 -6.10 33.72 -27.54
C VAL A 394 -7.45 34.40 -27.68
N SER A 395 -8.00 34.38 -28.89
CA SER A 395 -9.37 34.78 -29.17
C SER A 395 -10.29 33.57 -29.12
N ILE A 396 -11.30 33.59 -28.24
CA ILE A 396 -12.30 32.54 -28.14
C ILE A 396 -13.49 33.00 -28.99
N ASN A 397 -13.48 32.66 -30.28
CA ASN A 397 -14.55 33.03 -31.23
C ASN A 397 -15.38 31.80 -31.67
N LYS A 398 -14.89 30.61 -31.33
CA LYS A 398 -15.47 29.29 -31.61
C LYS A 398 -15.06 28.37 -30.46
N GLU A 399 -15.59 27.14 -30.48
CA GLU A 399 -15.11 26.07 -29.62
C GLU A 399 -13.58 25.93 -29.69
N LEU A 400 -12.94 25.96 -28.52
CA LEU A 400 -11.49 25.88 -28.38
C LEU A 400 -11.13 24.86 -27.30
N ILE A 401 -10.24 23.93 -27.61
CA ILE A 401 -9.80 22.91 -26.66
C ILE A 401 -8.37 23.21 -26.22
N ILE A 402 -8.17 23.38 -24.92
CA ILE A 402 -6.85 23.54 -24.30
C ILE A 402 -6.45 22.22 -23.64
N GLN A 403 -5.25 21.75 -23.99
CA GLN A 403 -4.62 20.58 -23.40
C GLN A 403 -3.36 21.02 -22.64
N VAL A 404 -3.24 20.56 -21.39
CA VAL A 404 -2.06 20.73 -20.54
C VAL A 404 -1.48 19.36 -20.20
N GLY A 405 -0.26 19.10 -20.68
CA GLY A 405 0.39 17.81 -20.59
C GLY A 405 -0.41 16.71 -21.28
N LYS A 406 -0.39 15.49 -20.73
CA LYS A 406 -1.08 14.33 -21.32
C LYS A 406 -2.50 14.09 -20.79
N ARG A 407 -2.92 14.79 -19.74
CA ARG A 407 -4.11 14.40 -18.94
C ARG A 407 -5.11 15.52 -18.66
N LYS A 408 -4.72 16.80 -18.72
CA LYS A 408 -5.64 17.91 -18.43
C LYS A 408 -6.18 18.47 -19.74
N PHE A 409 -7.49 18.46 -19.90
CA PHE A 409 -8.21 18.98 -21.07
C PHE A 409 -9.34 19.88 -20.60
N VAL A 410 -9.59 20.99 -21.30
CA VAL A 410 -10.78 21.82 -21.12
C VAL A 410 -11.27 22.31 -22.47
N LYS A 411 -12.59 22.34 -22.64
CA LYS A 411 -13.27 22.82 -23.83
C LYS A 411 -13.91 24.17 -23.51
N LEU A 412 -13.54 25.21 -24.24
CA LEU A 412 -14.01 26.58 -24.07
C LEU A 412 -14.96 26.96 -25.19
N PHE A 413 -15.96 27.76 -24.85
CA PHE A 413 -16.82 28.44 -25.82
C PHE A 413 -17.17 29.85 -25.31
N SER A 414 -17.41 30.77 -26.25
CA SER A 414 -18.01 32.08 -26.00
C SER A 414 -19.36 32.16 -26.74
N GLU A 415 -20.25 33.05 -26.30
CA GLU A 415 -21.43 33.44 -27.09
C GLU A 415 -21.05 34.35 -28.27
#